data_AF-A0A8C3I5B5-F1
#
_entry.id   AF-A0A8C3I5B5-F1
#
_cell.length_a   1.000
_cell.length_b   1.000
_cell.length_c   1.000
_cell.angle_alpha   90.00
_cell.angle_beta   90.00
_cell.angle_gamma   90.00
#
_symmetry.space_group_name_H-M   'P 1'
#
loop_
_entity.id
_entity.type
_entity.pdbx_description
1 polymer ?
#
loop_
_entity_poly.entity_id
_entity_poly.type
_entity_poly.pdbx_seq_one_letter_code
_entity_poly.pdbx_strand_id
1 'polypeptide(L)'
;MSRDPEEVNKLTESTYKNVMEQFNPGLRNVINLGKNYEKAVNAMILAGRAYYDGVAKIGEIATASPVSKELGHVLIDISSTNKILNDSLEESFKKFHKEIISELEKKTELDVKYMNATLKRYQTEHRSKLDSLEKSQAELKKIKRKSQGGRNAMKYENKEFEYLETVSSRQSDIQRFIAEGCREALLEEKRRFCFLVDKHCSLTQHMHFYHKQCADLLNSKLPGWQEMCSDATKVPEKVMNMIEDMKTPGSTPISGTPQPSPVTERNSMVGRVPPAPTVRAFTSPLVDMFNNPPAVPKVPSERLNNSAGNSDDASLSRSTSVATGLNIMKRQKVKTIFPHTAGTNKTLLSFAQGDVITLLIAEEKDGWLYGEHDMTKVKGWFPSSYTKLLEEPSDETVHVPVRSAAPIRSISSINLADKGGVVLPPPDYLGTLQTGTTSDMRVDSSKGTTVKAPVTRPESTTPKPVINGIIKPPFLSGENPFTTVKLRPTVTNDRSAPIIR
;
A
#
# COMPACT_ATOMS: atom_id res chain seq x y z
N MET A 1 -3.99 23.67 -33.53
CA MET A 1 -3.54 22.38 -34.08
C MET A 1 -3.37 22.54 -35.59
N SER A 2 -2.38 21.89 -36.18
CA SER A 2 -2.06 22.01 -37.59
C SER A 2 -3.09 21.35 -38.50
N ARG A 3 -3.05 21.72 -39.79
CA ARG A 3 -3.86 21.12 -40.86
C ARG A 3 -3.09 20.10 -41.70
N ASP A 4 -1.82 19.86 -41.37
CA ASP A 4 -0.97 18.90 -42.08
C ASP A 4 -1.26 17.47 -41.57
N PRO A 5 -1.74 16.54 -42.42
CA PRO A 5 -1.94 15.15 -42.02
C PRO A 5 -0.68 14.49 -41.46
N GLU A 6 0.52 14.88 -41.91
CA GLU A 6 1.77 14.28 -41.46
C GLU A 6 2.12 14.69 -40.01
N GLU A 7 1.78 15.92 -39.60
CA GLU A 7 1.90 16.33 -38.19
C GLU A 7 0.88 15.61 -37.28
N VAL A 8 -0.34 15.38 -37.77
CA VAL A 8 -1.38 14.65 -37.03
C VAL A 8 -1.01 13.16 -36.89
N ASN A 9 -0.43 12.55 -37.93
CA ASN A 9 0.14 11.20 -37.88
C ASN A 9 1.27 11.12 -36.84
N LYS A 10 2.21 12.08 -36.82
CA LYS A 10 3.27 12.17 -35.81
C LYS A 10 2.73 12.31 -34.38
N LEU A 11 1.71 13.15 -34.16
CA LEU A 11 1.03 13.27 -32.86
C LEU A 11 0.41 11.93 -32.44
N THR A 12 -0.21 11.21 -33.37
CA THR A 12 -0.82 9.91 -33.13
C THR A 12 0.21 8.88 -32.64
N GLU A 13 1.33 8.73 -33.38
CA GLU A 13 2.43 7.86 -32.93
C GLU A 13 3.04 8.30 -31.61
N SER A 14 3.23 9.61 -31.40
CA SER A 14 3.80 10.16 -30.18
C SER A 14 2.93 9.90 -28.96
N THR A 15 1.60 9.91 -29.11
CA THR A 15 0.65 9.61 -28.02
C THR A 15 0.75 8.14 -27.62
N TYR A 16 0.80 7.20 -28.58
CA TYR A 16 1.02 5.78 -28.29
C TYR A 16 2.37 5.53 -27.60
N LYS A 17 3.45 6.17 -28.06
CA LYS A 17 4.78 6.08 -27.43
C LYS A 17 4.77 6.66 -26.02
N ASN A 18 4.16 7.82 -25.80
CA ASN A 18 4.03 8.44 -24.47
C ASN A 18 3.39 7.48 -23.45
N VAL A 19 2.33 6.77 -23.85
CA VAL A 19 1.70 5.77 -22.96
C VAL A 19 2.65 4.62 -22.60
N MET A 20 3.41 4.10 -23.57
CA MET A 20 4.30 2.96 -23.36
C MET A 20 5.61 3.32 -22.65
N GLU A 21 6.16 4.50 -22.92
CA GLU A 21 7.49 4.93 -22.50
C GLU A 21 7.47 5.83 -21.25
N GLN A 22 6.35 6.53 -20.97
CA GLN A 22 6.20 7.41 -19.81
C GLN A 22 5.11 6.91 -18.86
N PHE A 23 3.86 6.77 -19.34
CA PHE A 23 2.72 6.44 -18.46
C PHE A 23 2.86 5.06 -17.80
N ASN A 24 3.11 4.00 -18.57
CA ASN A 24 3.19 2.65 -18.03
C ASN A 24 4.38 2.43 -17.07
N PRO A 25 5.61 2.94 -17.35
CA PRO A 25 6.70 2.95 -16.37
C PRO A 25 6.38 3.79 -15.13
N GLY A 26 5.75 4.97 -15.29
CA GLY A 26 5.28 5.79 -14.18
C GLY A 26 4.26 5.06 -13.29
N LEU A 27 3.33 4.31 -13.90
CA LEU A 27 2.33 3.53 -13.18
C LEU A 27 2.95 2.35 -12.43
N ARG A 28 3.97 1.68 -12.98
CA ARG A 28 4.78 0.68 -12.24
C ARG A 28 5.47 1.29 -11.02
N ASN A 29 5.99 2.52 -11.13
CA ASN A 29 6.56 3.21 -9.99
C ASN A 29 5.49 3.54 -8.92
N VAL A 30 4.30 4.02 -9.32
CA VAL A 30 3.17 4.26 -8.41
C VAL A 30 2.73 2.98 -7.70
N ILE A 31 2.68 1.84 -8.38
CA ILE A 31 2.40 0.52 -7.79
C ILE A 31 3.43 0.17 -6.71
N ASN A 32 4.73 0.33 -7.01
CA ASN A 32 5.81 0.05 -6.04
C ASN A 32 5.75 0.98 -4.82
N LEU A 33 5.50 2.27 -5.04
CA LEU A 33 5.29 3.25 -3.97
C LEU A 33 4.05 2.91 -3.12
N GLY A 34 2.98 2.43 -3.75
CA GLY A 34 1.78 1.97 -3.06
C GLY A 34 2.04 0.75 -2.15
N LYS A 35 2.81 -0.24 -2.62
CA LYS A 35 3.25 -1.38 -1.80
C LYS A 35 4.14 -0.94 -0.62
N ASN A 36 5.03 0.02 -0.85
CA ASN A 36 5.86 0.59 0.21
C ASN A 36 5.02 1.34 1.25
N TYR A 37 3.98 2.08 0.81
CA TYR A 37 3.05 2.77 1.70
C TYR A 37 2.22 1.79 2.55
N GLU A 38 1.68 0.74 1.95
CA GLU A 38 1.00 -0.35 2.68
C GLU A 38 1.93 -1.00 3.71
N LYS A 39 3.18 -1.35 3.32
CA LYS A 39 4.17 -1.92 4.25
C LYS A 39 4.44 -1.00 5.44
N ALA A 40 4.54 0.31 5.21
CA ALA A 40 4.76 1.30 6.27
C ALA A 40 3.55 1.40 7.22
N VAL A 41 2.32 1.39 6.69
CA VAL A 41 1.09 1.41 7.51
C VAL A 41 0.92 0.13 8.32
N ASN A 42 1.22 -1.03 7.75
CA ASN A 42 1.20 -2.30 8.49
C ASN A 42 2.24 -2.31 9.64
N ALA A 43 3.45 -1.77 9.41
CA ALA A 43 4.45 -1.62 10.47
C ALA A 43 4.00 -0.65 11.58
N MET A 44 3.35 0.47 11.21
CA MET A 44 2.74 1.42 12.16
C MET A 44 1.65 0.76 13.00
N ILE A 45 0.75 -0.03 12.39
CA ILE A 45 -0.32 -0.76 13.07
C ILE A 45 0.26 -1.76 14.08
N LEU A 46 1.29 -2.52 13.71
CA LEU A 46 1.95 -3.48 14.61
C LEU A 46 2.61 -2.78 15.82
N ALA A 47 3.32 -1.67 15.58
CA ALA A 47 3.90 -0.86 16.66
C ALA A 47 2.82 -0.25 17.57
N GLY A 48 1.72 0.23 16.98
CA GLY A 48 0.56 0.74 17.70
C GLY A 48 -0.10 -0.30 18.60
N ARG A 49 -0.33 -1.53 18.11
CA ARG A 49 -0.83 -2.65 18.92
C ARG A 49 0.05 -2.89 20.15
N ALA A 50 1.36 -3.04 19.95
CA ALA A 50 2.32 -3.28 21.04
C ALA A 50 2.34 -2.15 22.08
N TYR A 51 2.26 -0.88 21.65
CA TYR A 51 2.13 0.26 22.55
C TYR A 51 0.86 0.19 23.40
N TYR A 52 -0.30 -0.05 22.76
CA TYR A 52 -1.57 -0.11 23.48
C TYR A 52 -1.71 -1.36 24.35
N ASP A 53 -1.07 -2.49 24.02
CA ASP A 53 -0.96 -3.64 24.92
C ASP A 53 -0.17 -3.27 26.20
N GLY A 54 0.88 -2.47 26.08
CA GLY A 54 1.58 -1.86 27.22
C GLY A 54 0.67 -0.96 28.08
N VAL A 55 -0.14 -0.10 27.44
CA VAL A 55 -1.13 0.75 28.14
C VAL A 55 -2.17 -0.09 28.90
N ALA A 56 -2.71 -1.14 28.27
CA ALA A 56 -3.64 -2.07 28.93
C ALA A 56 -2.99 -2.75 30.14
N LYS A 57 -1.72 -3.15 30.05
CA LYS A 57 -0.99 -3.77 31.16
C LYS A 57 -0.84 -2.85 32.38
N ILE A 58 -0.63 -1.54 32.16
CA ILE A 58 -0.66 -0.55 33.26
C ILE A 58 -2.09 -0.41 33.81
N GLY A 59 -3.10 -0.46 32.94
CA GLY A 59 -4.50 -0.50 33.34
C GLY A 59 -4.84 -1.68 34.26
N GLU A 60 -4.36 -2.89 33.96
CA GLU A 60 -4.51 -4.09 34.81
C GLU A 60 -3.85 -3.94 36.19
N ILE A 61 -2.73 -3.21 36.29
CA ILE A 61 -2.10 -2.90 37.58
C ILE A 61 -2.96 -1.89 38.36
N ALA A 62 -3.51 -0.89 37.66
CA ALA A 62 -4.37 0.12 38.27
C ALA A 62 -5.75 -0.44 38.70
N THR A 63 -6.32 -1.45 38.02
CA THR A 63 -7.58 -2.10 38.46
C THR A 63 -7.44 -2.86 39.78
N ALA A 64 -6.22 -3.28 40.15
CA ALA A 64 -5.92 -3.86 41.46
C ALA A 64 -5.74 -2.81 42.58
N SER A 65 -5.60 -1.52 42.25
CA SER A 65 -5.47 -0.44 43.23
C SER A 65 -6.81 -0.10 43.88
N PRO A 66 -6.91 -0.02 45.22
CA PRO A 66 -8.15 0.34 45.90
C PRO A 66 -8.57 1.80 45.67
N VAL A 67 -7.68 2.65 45.15
CA VAL A 67 -7.94 4.08 44.86
C VAL A 67 -7.95 4.40 43.36
N SER A 68 -7.35 3.56 42.51
CA SER A 68 -7.17 3.83 41.07
C SER A 68 -7.95 2.90 40.15
N LYS A 69 -8.82 2.05 40.71
CA LYS A 69 -9.50 0.97 39.97
C LYS A 69 -10.16 1.45 38.67
N GLU A 70 -10.94 2.52 38.76
CA GLU A 70 -11.70 3.05 37.62
C GLU A 70 -10.79 3.70 36.57
N LEU A 71 -9.66 4.31 36.98
CA LEU A 71 -8.63 4.77 36.04
C LEU A 71 -7.98 3.61 35.29
N GLY A 72 -7.83 2.45 35.94
CA GLY A 72 -7.39 1.21 35.30
C GLY A 72 -8.36 0.74 34.20
N HIS A 73 -9.67 0.81 34.47
CA HIS A 73 -10.69 0.53 33.45
C HIS A 73 -10.63 1.53 32.27
N VAL A 74 -10.40 2.82 32.53
CA VAL A 74 -10.19 3.84 31.48
C VAL A 74 -8.97 3.53 30.61
N LEU A 75 -7.83 3.17 31.19
CA LEU A 75 -6.62 2.81 30.42
C LEU A 75 -6.83 1.58 29.53
N ILE A 76 -7.56 0.57 30.01
CA ILE A 76 -7.92 -0.62 29.23
C ILE A 76 -8.88 -0.25 28.07
N ASP A 77 -9.87 0.62 28.31
CA ASP A 77 -10.82 1.07 27.29
C ASP A 77 -10.17 1.97 26.22
N ILE A 78 -9.20 2.81 26.59
CA ILE A 78 -8.35 3.58 25.67
C ILE A 78 -7.55 2.63 24.76
N SER A 79 -6.92 1.60 25.34
CA SER A 79 -6.17 0.59 24.60
C SER A 79 -7.07 -0.17 23.61
N SER A 80 -8.20 -0.70 24.11
CA SER A 80 -9.19 -1.43 23.31
C SER A 80 -9.70 -0.59 22.14
N THR A 81 -10.09 0.67 22.41
CA THR A 81 -10.60 1.59 21.39
C THR A 81 -9.57 1.85 20.29
N ASN A 82 -8.31 2.14 20.65
CA ASN A 82 -7.27 2.38 19.65
C ASN A 82 -6.88 1.11 18.87
N LYS A 83 -6.96 -0.07 19.48
CA LYS A 83 -6.77 -1.34 18.75
C LYS A 83 -7.86 -1.52 17.69
N ILE A 84 -9.13 -1.23 18.00
CA ILE A 84 -10.24 -1.24 17.02
C ILE A 84 -9.98 -0.25 15.86
N LEU A 85 -9.46 0.95 16.13
CA LEU A 85 -9.11 1.92 15.08
C LEU A 85 -7.98 1.43 14.17
N ASN A 86 -6.99 0.72 14.74
CA ASN A 86 -5.90 0.10 13.99
C ASN A 86 -6.38 -1.12 13.17
N ASP A 87 -7.25 -1.97 13.74
CA ASP A 87 -7.91 -3.07 13.04
C ASP A 87 -8.69 -2.58 11.81
N SER A 88 -9.48 -1.50 11.98
CA SER A 88 -10.22 -0.91 10.87
C SER A 88 -9.33 -0.29 9.81
N LEU A 89 -8.15 0.24 10.17
CA LEU A 89 -7.17 0.77 9.20
C LEU A 89 -6.52 -0.35 8.40
N GLU A 90 -6.21 -1.47 9.06
CA GLU A 90 -5.65 -2.67 8.42
C GLU A 90 -6.61 -3.20 7.33
N GLU A 91 -7.90 -3.25 7.62
CA GLU A 91 -8.95 -3.63 6.67
C GLU A 91 -9.08 -2.64 5.50
N SER A 92 -8.93 -1.33 5.77
CA SER A 92 -8.86 -0.32 4.70
C SER A 92 -7.64 -0.50 3.78
N PHE A 93 -6.50 -0.94 4.32
CA PHE A 93 -5.30 -1.19 3.52
C PHE A 93 -5.34 -2.52 2.75
N LYS A 94 -6.01 -3.56 3.27
CA LYS A 94 -6.35 -4.78 2.50
C LYS A 94 -7.19 -4.46 1.26
N LYS A 95 -8.16 -3.55 1.38
CA LYS A 95 -8.96 -3.06 0.25
C LYS A 95 -8.14 -2.23 -0.74
N PHE A 96 -7.31 -1.31 -0.24
CA PHE A 96 -6.35 -0.56 -1.08
C PHE A 96 -5.47 -1.49 -1.91
N HIS A 97 -4.91 -2.55 -1.31
CA HIS A 97 -4.12 -3.54 -2.04
C HIS A 97 -4.93 -4.20 -3.16
N LYS A 98 -6.08 -4.80 -2.81
CA LYS A 98 -6.91 -5.58 -3.73
C LYS A 98 -7.50 -4.74 -4.87
N GLU A 99 -8.06 -3.58 -4.55
CA GLU A 99 -8.88 -2.79 -5.48
C GLU A 99 -8.05 -1.81 -6.32
N ILE A 100 -6.82 -1.49 -5.87
CA ILE A 100 -5.93 -0.54 -6.53
C ILE A 100 -4.61 -1.19 -6.91
N ILE A 101 -3.81 -1.71 -5.98
CA ILE A 101 -2.48 -2.26 -6.32
C ILE A 101 -2.60 -3.41 -7.31
N SER A 102 -3.36 -4.47 -6.98
CA SER A 102 -3.52 -5.64 -7.85
C SER A 102 -4.19 -5.31 -9.19
N GLU A 103 -5.13 -4.36 -9.19
CA GLU A 103 -5.87 -3.92 -10.38
C GLU A 103 -5.01 -3.06 -11.33
N LEU A 104 -4.22 -2.14 -10.78
CA LEU A 104 -3.23 -1.37 -11.54
C LEU A 104 -2.16 -2.31 -12.11
N GLU A 105 -1.68 -3.30 -11.34
CA GLU A 105 -0.71 -4.30 -11.82
C GLU A 105 -1.23 -5.09 -13.02
N LYS A 106 -2.39 -5.76 -12.85
CA LYS A 106 -3.07 -6.54 -13.90
C LYS A 106 -3.27 -5.69 -15.15
N LYS A 107 -3.77 -4.46 -15.00
CA LYS A 107 -4.02 -3.59 -16.14
C LYS A 107 -2.73 -3.16 -16.83
N THR A 108 -1.70 -2.77 -16.08
CA THR A 108 -0.40 -2.34 -16.64
C THR A 108 0.30 -3.46 -17.41
N GLU A 109 0.18 -4.72 -16.98
CA GLU A 109 0.76 -5.85 -17.72
C GLU A 109 0.05 -6.11 -19.06
N LEU A 110 -1.29 -6.09 -19.06
CA LEU A 110 -2.09 -6.23 -20.28
C LEU A 110 -1.90 -5.05 -21.22
N ASP A 111 -1.75 -3.84 -20.67
CA ASP A 111 -1.65 -2.60 -21.44
C ASP A 111 -0.42 -2.54 -22.34
N VAL A 112 0.72 -3.03 -21.85
CA VAL A 112 1.97 -3.13 -22.64
C VAL A 112 1.75 -3.96 -23.90
N LYS A 113 1.03 -5.09 -23.81
CA LYS A 113 0.72 -5.94 -24.96
C LYS A 113 -0.29 -5.26 -25.90
N TYR A 114 -1.34 -4.66 -25.33
CA TYR A 114 -2.38 -3.96 -26.08
C TYR A 114 -1.84 -2.78 -26.88
N MET A 115 -1.09 -1.86 -26.26
CA MET A 115 -0.62 -0.63 -26.90
C MET A 115 0.41 -0.88 -28.01
N ASN A 116 1.33 -1.82 -27.81
CA ASN A 116 2.25 -2.25 -28.87
C ASN A 116 1.49 -2.81 -30.09
N ALA A 117 0.46 -3.63 -29.85
CA ALA A 117 -0.35 -4.19 -30.93
C ALA A 117 -1.21 -3.11 -31.64
N THR A 118 -1.74 -2.13 -30.90
CA THR A 118 -2.54 -1.02 -31.46
C THR A 118 -1.69 -0.07 -32.29
N LEU A 119 -0.52 0.35 -31.80
CA LEU A 119 0.41 1.18 -32.58
C LEU A 119 0.85 0.46 -33.87
N LYS A 120 1.24 -0.82 -33.77
CA LYS A 120 1.66 -1.62 -34.93
C LYS A 120 0.54 -1.77 -35.98
N ARG A 121 -0.72 -1.95 -35.56
CA ARG A 121 -1.89 -1.95 -36.46
C ARG A 121 -2.03 -0.60 -37.17
N TYR A 122 -2.03 0.50 -36.42
CA TYR A 122 -2.13 1.86 -36.96
C TYR A 122 -1.05 2.13 -38.02
N GLN A 123 0.22 1.86 -37.70
CA GLN A 123 1.35 2.04 -38.62
C GLN A 123 1.24 1.20 -39.89
N THR A 124 0.77 -0.05 -39.76
CA THR A 124 0.61 -0.96 -40.91
C THR A 124 -0.51 -0.50 -41.83
N GLU A 125 -1.65 -0.08 -41.27
CA GLU A 125 -2.78 0.43 -42.06
C GLU A 125 -2.48 1.81 -42.66
N HIS A 126 -1.81 2.70 -41.92
CA HIS A 126 -1.34 4.00 -42.43
C HIS A 126 -0.48 3.81 -43.69
N ARG A 127 0.55 2.95 -43.60
CA ARG A 127 1.44 2.64 -44.73
C ARG A 127 0.68 2.02 -45.90
N SER A 128 -0.23 1.07 -45.64
CA SER A 128 -1.05 0.45 -46.68
C SER A 128 -1.91 1.47 -47.45
N LYS A 129 -2.53 2.43 -46.76
CA LYS A 129 -3.30 3.51 -47.39
C LYS A 129 -2.39 4.49 -48.16
N LEU A 130 -1.24 4.84 -47.61
CA LEU A 130 -0.26 5.72 -48.26
C LEU A 130 0.28 5.10 -49.55
N ASP A 131 0.77 3.85 -49.50
CA ASP A 131 1.22 3.08 -50.66
C ASP A 131 0.13 3.00 -51.76
N SER A 132 -1.14 2.86 -51.35
CA SER A 132 -2.29 2.81 -52.26
C SER A 132 -2.56 4.16 -52.94
N LEU A 133 -2.45 5.27 -52.19
CA LEU A 133 -2.55 6.63 -52.73
C LEU A 133 -1.41 6.92 -53.72
N GLU A 134 -0.16 6.64 -53.33
CA GLU A 134 1.02 6.85 -54.18
C GLU A 134 0.95 6.05 -55.49
N LYS A 135 0.52 4.78 -55.44
CA LYS A 135 0.30 3.95 -56.65
C LYS A 135 -0.74 4.58 -57.59
N SER A 136 -1.84 5.11 -57.06
CA SER A 136 -2.86 5.80 -57.87
C SER A 136 -2.34 7.11 -58.47
N GLN A 137 -1.57 7.89 -57.70
CA GLN A 137 -0.92 9.10 -58.22
C GLN A 137 0.13 8.79 -59.30
N ALA A 138 0.86 7.69 -59.20
CA ALA A 138 1.82 7.24 -60.20
C ALA A 138 1.14 6.83 -61.53
N GLU A 139 0.06 6.05 -61.47
CA GLU A 139 -0.70 5.71 -62.67
C GLU A 139 -1.43 6.92 -63.27
N LEU A 140 -1.94 7.87 -62.47
CA LEU A 140 -2.48 9.14 -62.98
C LEU A 140 -1.41 9.94 -63.76
N LYS A 141 -0.19 10.07 -63.20
CA LYS A 141 0.96 10.70 -63.90
C LYS A 141 1.29 10.00 -65.23
N LYS A 142 1.16 8.67 -65.28
CA LYS A 142 1.40 7.84 -66.47
C LYS A 142 0.28 7.97 -67.51
N ILE A 143 -0.98 8.18 -67.09
CA ILE A 143 -2.11 8.47 -68.00
C ILE A 143 -1.97 9.86 -68.60
N LYS A 144 -1.65 10.89 -67.79
CA LYS A 144 -1.37 12.26 -68.25
C LYS A 144 -0.27 12.35 -69.33
N ARG A 145 0.76 11.50 -69.22
CA ARG A 145 1.82 11.40 -70.25
C ARG A 145 1.35 10.72 -71.55
N LYS A 146 0.28 9.90 -71.49
CA LYS A 146 -0.28 9.21 -72.66
C LYS A 146 -1.37 10.03 -73.36
N SER A 147 -2.16 10.82 -72.64
CA SER A 147 -3.17 11.72 -73.24
C SER A 147 -2.54 12.74 -74.20
N GLN A 148 -1.32 13.22 -73.88
CA GLN A 148 -0.53 14.12 -74.74
C GLN A 148 -0.09 13.51 -76.09
N GLY A 149 -0.24 12.19 -76.30
CA GLY A 149 0.19 11.49 -77.53
C GLY A 149 -0.74 11.59 -78.75
N GLY A 150 -1.78 12.42 -78.70
CA GLY A 150 -2.65 12.79 -79.85
C GLY A 150 -3.63 11.71 -80.36
N ARG A 151 -3.32 10.41 -80.28
CA ARG A 151 -4.23 9.33 -80.70
C ARG A 151 -5.16 8.90 -79.56
N ASN A 152 -6.47 8.83 -79.84
CA ASN A 152 -7.54 8.45 -78.89
C ASN A 152 -7.68 9.38 -77.66
N ALA A 153 -7.57 10.71 -77.86
CA ALA A 153 -7.61 11.72 -76.79
C ALA A 153 -8.77 11.52 -75.78
N MET A 154 -10.03 11.52 -76.21
CA MET A 154 -11.22 11.32 -75.35
C MET A 154 -11.14 10.06 -74.46
N LYS A 155 -10.53 8.97 -74.95
CA LYS A 155 -10.39 7.73 -74.16
C LYS A 155 -9.39 7.89 -73.02
N TYR A 156 -8.33 8.66 -73.24
CA TYR A 156 -7.36 8.96 -72.19
C TYR A 156 -7.84 10.07 -71.26
N GLU A 157 -8.64 11.02 -71.74
CA GLU A 157 -9.26 12.08 -70.94
C GLU A 157 -10.29 11.52 -69.94
N ASN A 158 -11.22 10.67 -70.41
CA ASN A 158 -12.15 9.97 -69.52
C ASN A 158 -11.41 9.13 -68.46
N LYS A 159 -10.31 8.47 -68.86
CA LYS A 159 -9.49 7.67 -67.94
C LYS A 159 -8.63 8.54 -66.99
N GLU A 160 -8.27 9.75 -67.39
CA GLU A 160 -7.60 10.72 -66.53
C GLU A 160 -8.56 11.21 -65.43
N PHE A 161 -9.83 11.46 -65.78
CA PHE A 161 -10.89 11.83 -64.83
C PHE A 161 -11.15 10.71 -63.80
N GLU A 162 -11.31 9.46 -64.24
CA GLU A 162 -11.49 8.27 -63.37
C GLU A 162 -10.34 8.14 -62.34
N TYR A 163 -9.09 8.35 -62.77
CA TYR A 163 -7.94 8.30 -61.88
C TYR A 163 -7.81 9.54 -60.99
N LEU A 164 -8.28 10.71 -61.43
CA LEU A 164 -8.35 11.92 -60.61
C LEU A 164 -9.33 11.72 -59.43
N GLU A 165 -10.53 11.19 -59.71
CA GLU A 165 -11.52 10.83 -58.70
C GLU A 165 -10.98 9.76 -57.74
N THR A 166 -10.33 8.71 -58.28
CA THR A 166 -9.70 7.67 -57.46
C THR A 166 -8.61 8.22 -56.53
N VAL A 167 -7.78 9.16 -57.00
CA VAL A 167 -6.77 9.84 -56.17
C VAL A 167 -7.45 10.70 -55.09
N SER A 168 -8.47 11.48 -55.45
CA SER A 168 -9.23 12.33 -54.52
C SER A 168 -9.91 11.51 -53.40
N SER A 169 -10.49 10.37 -53.77
CA SER A 169 -11.08 9.40 -52.84
C SER A 169 -10.03 8.85 -51.87
N ARG A 170 -8.91 8.31 -52.37
CA ARG A 170 -7.82 7.79 -51.52
C ARG A 170 -7.17 8.86 -50.63
N GLN A 171 -7.06 10.10 -51.13
CA GLN A 171 -6.59 11.26 -50.37
C GLN A 171 -7.52 11.58 -49.20
N SER A 172 -8.83 11.51 -49.42
CA SER A 172 -9.86 11.71 -48.40
C SER A 172 -9.87 10.57 -47.37
N ASP A 173 -9.69 9.33 -47.81
CA ASP A 173 -9.65 8.14 -46.95
C ASP A 173 -8.44 8.13 -46.00
N ILE A 174 -7.25 8.50 -46.47
CA ILE A 174 -6.07 8.59 -45.60
C ILE A 174 -6.19 9.75 -44.61
N GLN A 175 -6.72 10.91 -45.03
CA GLN A 175 -6.96 12.03 -44.13
C GLN A 175 -7.98 11.68 -43.04
N ARG A 176 -9.07 10.98 -43.39
CA ARG A 176 -10.06 10.48 -42.42
C ARG A 176 -9.44 9.48 -41.45
N PHE A 177 -8.64 8.53 -41.95
CA PHE A 177 -7.95 7.54 -41.13
C PHE A 177 -6.96 8.18 -40.14
N ILE A 178 -6.19 9.18 -40.59
CA ILE A 178 -5.25 9.91 -39.72
C ILE A 178 -6.00 10.69 -38.62
N ALA A 179 -7.07 11.41 -38.98
CA ALA A 179 -7.88 12.16 -38.02
C ALA A 179 -8.54 11.24 -36.96
N GLU A 180 -9.09 10.12 -37.40
CA GLU A 180 -9.74 9.13 -36.51
C GLU A 180 -8.71 8.40 -35.63
N GLY A 181 -7.55 8.02 -36.19
CA GLY A 181 -6.46 7.42 -35.42
C GLY A 181 -5.91 8.36 -34.34
N CYS A 182 -5.75 9.65 -34.65
CA CYS A 182 -5.37 10.67 -33.67
C CYS A 182 -6.43 10.82 -32.57
N ARG A 183 -7.72 10.85 -32.95
CA ARG A 183 -8.85 10.94 -32.01
C ARG A 183 -8.83 9.76 -31.03
N GLU A 184 -8.63 8.54 -31.53
CA GLU A 184 -8.66 7.34 -30.68
C GLU A 184 -7.37 7.16 -29.87
N ALA A 185 -6.20 7.55 -30.36
CA ALA A 185 -4.96 7.57 -29.57
C ALA A 185 -5.05 8.51 -28.35
N LEU A 186 -5.61 9.71 -28.54
CA LEU A 186 -5.85 10.68 -27.46
C LEU A 186 -6.91 10.18 -26.47
N LEU A 187 -7.94 9.46 -26.94
CA LEU A 187 -8.91 8.82 -26.04
C LEU A 187 -8.29 7.65 -25.27
N GLU A 188 -7.41 6.86 -25.89
CA GLU A 188 -6.67 5.80 -25.20
C GLU A 188 -5.82 6.40 -24.05
N GLU A 189 -5.04 7.44 -24.30
CA GLU A 189 -4.30 8.14 -23.24
C GLU A 189 -5.25 8.66 -22.13
N LYS A 190 -6.32 9.37 -22.51
CA LYS A 190 -7.31 9.90 -21.56
C LYS A 190 -7.97 8.80 -20.71
N ARG A 191 -8.35 7.67 -21.30
CA ARG A 191 -8.98 6.52 -20.59
C ARG A 191 -8.09 6.00 -19.45
N ARG A 192 -6.76 6.01 -19.65
CA ARG A 192 -5.78 5.55 -18.65
C ARG A 192 -5.67 6.52 -17.46
N PHE A 193 -5.59 7.82 -17.72
CA PHE A 193 -5.64 8.83 -16.67
C PHE A 193 -6.98 8.83 -15.91
N CYS A 194 -8.12 8.70 -16.62
CA CYS A 194 -9.43 8.59 -15.97
C CYS A 194 -9.52 7.37 -15.05
N PHE A 195 -9.00 6.20 -15.47
CA PHE A 195 -8.95 5.00 -14.62
C PHE A 195 -8.07 5.21 -13.36
N LEU A 196 -6.92 5.87 -13.50
CA LEU A 196 -6.06 6.17 -12.35
C LEU A 196 -6.74 7.11 -11.34
N VAL A 197 -7.43 8.15 -11.83
CA VAL A 197 -8.21 9.08 -11.01
C VAL A 197 -9.36 8.36 -10.30
N ASP A 198 -10.15 7.57 -11.03
CA ASP A 198 -11.28 6.80 -10.49
C ASP A 198 -10.87 5.91 -9.30
N LYS A 199 -9.79 5.14 -9.46
CA LYS A 199 -9.23 4.30 -8.38
C LYS A 199 -8.84 5.14 -7.15
N HIS A 200 -8.20 6.29 -7.31
CA HIS A 200 -7.81 7.15 -6.19
C HIS A 200 -8.99 7.92 -5.57
N CYS A 201 -10.04 8.23 -6.33
CA CYS A 201 -11.31 8.73 -5.80
C CYS A 201 -11.96 7.69 -4.89
N SER A 202 -12.01 6.41 -5.30
CA SER A 202 -12.51 5.32 -4.47
C SER A 202 -11.73 5.19 -3.15
N LEU A 203 -10.39 5.21 -3.20
CA LEU A 203 -9.55 5.22 -1.99
C LEU A 203 -9.86 6.39 -1.06
N THR A 204 -9.99 7.59 -1.63
CA THR A 204 -10.22 8.82 -0.86
C THR A 204 -11.59 8.78 -0.17
N GLN A 205 -12.61 8.24 -0.83
CA GLN A 205 -13.93 8.00 -0.22
C GLN A 205 -13.85 6.95 0.91
N HIS A 206 -13.08 5.87 0.72
CA HIS A 206 -12.90 4.85 1.74
C HIS A 206 -12.17 5.40 2.98
N MET A 207 -11.10 6.17 2.79
CA MET A 207 -10.36 6.82 3.87
C MET A 207 -11.19 7.90 4.57
N HIS A 208 -12.03 8.64 3.84
CA HIS A 208 -13.00 9.57 4.45
C HIS A 208 -13.97 8.83 5.39
N PHE A 209 -14.53 7.69 4.96
CA PHE A 209 -15.41 6.88 5.79
C PHE A 209 -14.69 6.30 7.02
N TYR A 210 -13.46 5.80 6.84
CA TYR A 210 -12.59 5.37 7.95
C TYR A 210 -12.39 6.49 8.98
N HIS A 211 -11.92 7.67 8.56
CA HIS A 211 -11.68 8.79 9.47
C HIS A 211 -12.95 9.29 10.16
N LYS A 212 -14.10 9.25 9.47
CA LYS A 212 -15.39 9.57 10.08
C LYS A 212 -15.73 8.59 11.21
N GLN A 213 -15.65 7.28 10.97
CA GLN A 213 -15.88 6.27 12.02
C GLN A 213 -14.92 6.43 13.21
N CYS A 214 -13.65 6.77 12.95
CA CYS A 214 -12.67 7.06 14.00
C CYS A 214 -13.09 8.25 14.85
N ALA A 215 -13.51 9.36 14.22
CA ALA A 215 -13.98 10.54 14.91
C ALA A 215 -15.25 10.26 15.73
N ASP A 216 -16.24 9.56 15.14
CA ASP A 216 -17.49 9.19 15.81
C ASP A 216 -17.23 8.32 17.05
N LEU A 217 -16.36 7.31 16.95
CA LEU A 217 -15.98 6.45 18.07
C LEU A 217 -15.22 7.22 19.17
N LEU A 218 -14.20 8.00 18.81
CA LEU A 218 -13.42 8.77 19.79
C LEU A 218 -14.27 9.83 20.48
N ASN A 219 -15.13 10.54 19.76
CA ASN A 219 -16.04 11.54 20.33
C ASN A 219 -17.04 10.91 21.32
N SER A 220 -17.44 9.65 21.11
CA SER A 220 -18.33 8.94 22.04
C SER A 220 -17.67 8.51 23.36
N LYS A 221 -16.33 8.39 23.37
CA LYS A 221 -15.53 7.85 24.50
C LYS A 221 -14.77 8.91 25.28
N LEU A 222 -14.14 9.84 24.58
CA LEU A 222 -13.21 10.82 25.14
C LEU A 222 -13.78 11.65 26.31
N PRO A 223 -15.03 12.15 26.27
CA PRO A 223 -15.59 12.93 27.38
C PRO A 223 -15.64 12.12 28.69
N GLY A 224 -16.06 10.86 28.63
CA GLY A 224 -16.10 9.98 29.81
C GLY A 224 -14.72 9.67 30.38
N TRP A 225 -13.72 9.44 29.51
CA TRP A 225 -12.34 9.27 29.95
C TRP A 225 -11.77 10.53 30.61
N GLN A 226 -12.15 11.72 30.15
CA GLN A 226 -11.73 13.01 30.74
C GLN A 226 -12.42 13.26 32.09
N GLU A 227 -13.72 12.99 32.19
CA GLU A 227 -14.49 13.11 33.43
C GLU A 227 -13.91 12.23 34.54
N MET A 228 -13.60 10.96 34.25
CA MET A 228 -13.02 10.02 35.20
C MET A 228 -11.60 10.41 35.67
N CYS A 229 -10.88 11.23 34.88
CA CYS A 229 -9.56 11.76 35.23
C CYS A 229 -9.60 13.15 35.91
N SER A 230 -10.79 13.73 36.14
CA SER A 230 -10.93 15.15 36.50
C SER A 230 -10.49 15.51 37.93
N ASP A 231 -10.59 14.58 38.88
CA ASP A 231 -10.20 14.79 40.29
C ASP A 231 -9.23 13.71 40.77
N ALA A 232 -7.94 14.05 40.77
CA ALA A 232 -6.86 13.19 41.26
C ALA A 232 -6.73 13.17 42.79
N THR A 233 -7.54 13.94 43.53
CA THR A 233 -7.51 14.00 45.01
C THR A 233 -8.57 13.10 45.66
N LYS A 234 -9.54 12.63 44.88
CA LYS A 234 -10.65 11.80 45.36
C LYS A 234 -10.20 10.39 45.74
N VAL A 235 -10.27 10.09 47.02
CA VAL A 235 -10.09 8.74 47.57
C VAL A 235 -11.47 8.08 47.77
N PRO A 236 -11.70 6.83 47.34
CA PRO A 236 -12.98 6.15 47.56
C PRO A 236 -13.37 6.08 49.04
N GLU A 237 -14.65 6.31 49.33
CA GLU A 237 -15.19 6.42 50.71
C GLU A 237 -14.82 5.22 51.58
N LYS A 238 -14.85 4.00 51.05
CA LYS A 238 -14.44 2.78 51.78
C LYS A 238 -12.99 2.85 52.32
N VAL A 239 -12.09 3.53 51.60
CA VAL A 239 -10.69 3.73 52.03
C VAL A 239 -10.59 4.90 53.00
N MET A 240 -11.36 5.98 52.79
CA MET A 240 -11.43 7.12 53.73
C MET A 240 -11.96 6.68 55.10
N ASN A 241 -13.06 5.93 55.14
CA ASN A 241 -13.65 5.41 56.38
C ASN A 241 -12.66 4.52 57.14
N MET A 242 -11.94 3.64 56.44
CA MET A 242 -10.88 2.81 57.04
C MET A 242 -9.73 3.65 57.64
N ILE A 243 -9.40 4.80 57.05
CA ILE A 243 -8.40 5.74 57.59
C ILE A 243 -8.97 6.52 58.79
N GLU A 244 -10.26 6.86 58.79
CA GLU A 244 -10.94 7.53 59.90
C GLU A 244 -11.12 6.61 61.12
N ASP A 245 -11.40 5.32 60.90
CA ASP A 245 -11.42 4.28 61.94
C ASP A 245 -10.05 4.11 62.62
N MET A 246 -8.95 4.38 61.91
CA MET A 246 -7.59 4.38 62.48
C MET A 246 -7.23 5.71 63.16
N LYS A 247 -7.75 6.84 62.67
CA LYS A 247 -7.51 8.18 63.25
C LYS A 247 -8.34 8.44 64.50
N THR A 248 -9.49 7.78 64.61
CA THR A 248 -10.35 7.82 65.79
C THR A 248 -9.98 6.63 66.67
N PRO A 249 -9.10 6.77 67.68
CA PRO A 249 -8.85 5.68 68.60
C PRO A 249 -10.15 5.38 69.34
N GLY A 250 -10.85 4.35 68.87
CA GLY A 250 -11.98 3.77 69.57
C GLY A 250 -11.55 3.47 70.99
N SER A 251 -12.24 4.08 71.94
CA SER A 251 -11.96 4.00 73.36
C SER A 251 -11.61 2.58 73.76
N THR A 252 -10.53 2.44 74.54
CA THR A 252 -10.22 1.20 75.27
C THR A 252 -11.50 0.55 75.80
N PRO A 253 -11.77 -0.74 75.54
CA PRO A 253 -12.74 -1.50 76.32
C PRO A 253 -12.16 -1.70 77.73
N ILE A 254 -12.28 -0.66 78.55
CA ILE A 254 -12.06 -0.74 79.99
C ILE A 254 -13.10 -1.72 80.55
N SER A 255 -12.68 -2.52 81.51
CA SER A 255 -13.53 -3.46 82.26
C SER A 255 -13.88 -4.79 81.56
N GLY A 256 -12.88 -5.41 80.95
CA GLY A 256 -12.76 -6.88 80.93
C GLY A 256 -12.23 -7.45 82.26
N THR A 257 -12.55 -6.86 83.42
CA THR A 257 -12.20 -7.44 84.73
C THR A 257 -13.06 -8.69 84.96
N PRO A 258 -12.47 -9.83 85.39
CA PRO A 258 -13.24 -11.05 85.63
C PRO A 258 -14.26 -10.82 86.75
N GLN A 259 -15.48 -11.32 86.58
CA GLN A 259 -16.42 -11.38 87.70
C GLN A 259 -15.81 -12.22 88.83
N PRO A 260 -15.83 -11.75 90.09
CA PRO A 260 -15.50 -12.61 91.22
C PRO A 260 -16.59 -13.68 91.36
N SER A 261 -16.15 -14.94 91.42
CA SER A 261 -17.05 -16.08 91.65
C SER A 261 -17.83 -15.92 92.97
N PRO A 262 -19.11 -16.29 93.03
CA PRO A 262 -19.84 -16.39 94.29
C PRO A 262 -19.15 -17.39 95.22
N VAL A 263 -18.96 -17.01 96.48
CA VAL A 263 -18.37 -17.88 97.50
C VAL A 263 -19.35 -18.98 97.94
N THR A 264 -18.76 -20.11 98.32
CA THR A 264 -19.39 -21.42 98.49
C THR A 264 -20.32 -21.52 99.71
N GLU A 265 -21.44 -22.23 99.56
CA GLU A 265 -22.14 -22.88 100.68
C GLU A 265 -22.03 -24.41 100.60
N ARG A 266 -22.08 -25.09 101.75
CA ARG A 266 -21.51 -26.44 101.96
C ARG A 266 -22.49 -27.60 101.78
N ASN A 267 -21.91 -28.78 101.49
CA ASN A 267 -22.44 -30.15 101.67
C ASN A 267 -23.62 -30.53 100.73
N SER A 268 -23.65 -31.67 100.02
CA SER A 268 -23.13 -33.00 100.35
C SER A 268 -23.21 -33.99 99.16
N MET A 269 -22.30 -34.98 99.14
CA MET A 269 -22.45 -36.36 98.62
C MET A 269 -22.91 -36.67 97.17
N VAL A 270 -21.98 -37.36 96.47
CA VAL A 270 -22.19 -38.53 95.57
C VAL A 270 -22.83 -38.31 94.19
N GLY A 271 -22.10 -38.69 93.12
CA GLY A 271 -22.74 -39.20 91.90
C GLY A 271 -22.01 -39.06 90.56
N ARG A 272 -21.17 -40.04 90.20
CA ARG A 272 -20.83 -40.50 88.83
C ARG A 272 -20.30 -39.52 87.75
N VAL A 273 -19.13 -39.89 87.21
CA VAL A 273 -18.57 -39.42 85.93
C VAL A 273 -18.97 -40.36 84.78
N PRO A 274 -19.31 -39.83 83.60
CA PRO A 274 -19.07 -40.50 82.31
C PRO A 274 -18.04 -39.75 81.44
N PRO A 275 -17.37 -40.41 80.47
CA PRO A 275 -16.11 -39.93 79.87
C PRO A 275 -16.27 -38.98 78.66
N ALA A 276 -15.17 -38.29 78.34
CA ALA A 276 -15.07 -37.35 77.22
C ALA A 276 -14.88 -38.05 75.84
N PRO A 277 -15.40 -37.48 74.73
CA PRO A 277 -15.06 -37.93 73.38
C PRO A 277 -13.70 -37.40 72.92
N THR A 278 -12.91 -38.26 72.27
CA THR A 278 -11.59 -37.93 71.72
C THR A 278 -11.66 -37.53 70.24
N VAL A 279 -11.75 -36.22 69.94
CA VAL A 279 -11.48 -35.71 68.58
C VAL A 279 -10.60 -34.46 68.65
N ARG A 280 -9.60 -34.39 67.76
CA ARG A 280 -8.56 -33.36 67.74
C ARG A 280 -9.07 -32.11 67.01
N ALA A 281 -8.68 -30.92 67.49
CA ALA A 281 -8.90 -29.67 66.77
C ALA A 281 -8.02 -29.62 65.50
N PHE A 282 -8.60 -29.17 64.38
CA PHE A 282 -7.84 -28.85 63.17
C PHE A 282 -7.20 -27.46 63.31
N THR A 283 -5.88 -27.38 63.14
CA THR A 283 -5.15 -26.11 63.04
C THR A 283 -4.75 -25.85 61.59
N SER A 284 -4.96 -24.60 61.13
CA SER A 284 -4.68 -24.14 59.76
C SER A 284 -3.18 -24.16 59.41
N PRO A 285 -2.77 -24.50 58.16
CA PRO A 285 -1.38 -24.62 57.76
C PRO A 285 -0.76 -23.26 57.37
N LEU A 286 -0.33 -22.46 58.36
CA LEU A 286 0.41 -21.20 58.13
C LEU A 286 1.57 -20.95 59.11
N VAL A 287 2.17 -22.00 59.68
CA VAL A 287 3.24 -21.86 60.71
C VAL A 287 4.41 -22.81 60.45
N ASP A 288 5.04 -22.74 59.26
CA ASP A 288 6.33 -23.44 59.04
C ASP A 288 7.24 -22.84 57.94
N MET A 289 7.18 -21.52 57.73
CA MET A 289 7.97 -20.81 56.69
C MET A 289 9.21 -20.05 57.21
N PHE A 290 9.59 -20.21 58.48
CA PHE A 290 10.51 -19.29 59.17
C PHE A 290 11.76 -19.92 59.82
N ASN A 291 12.29 -21.03 59.29
CA ASN A 291 13.57 -21.60 59.75
C ASN A 291 14.49 -22.04 58.59
N ASN A 292 15.78 -21.67 58.66
CA ASN A 292 16.82 -22.07 57.70
C ASN A 292 18.18 -22.27 58.40
N PRO A 293 18.89 -23.40 58.20
CA PRO A 293 20.22 -23.66 58.79
C PRO A 293 21.41 -23.49 57.79
N PRO A 294 22.68 -23.44 58.27
CA PRO A 294 23.87 -23.16 57.45
C PRO A 294 24.69 -24.40 57.03
N ALA A 295 25.66 -24.24 56.10
CA ALA A 295 26.66 -25.27 55.69
C ALA A 295 27.96 -25.19 56.56
N VAL A 296 29.09 -25.90 56.37
CA VAL A 296 29.82 -26.61 55.27
C VAL A 296 30.84 -27.61 55.93
N PRO A 297 31.93 -28.17 55.33
CA PRO A 297 32.20 -28.77 53.99
C PRO A 297 32.91 -30.17 54.06
N LYS A 298 33.11 -30.87 52.91
CA LYS A 298 34.37 -31.59 52.51
C LYS A 298 34.26 -32.42 51.19
N VAL A 299 35.42 -32.75 50.60
CA VAL A 299 35.73 -33.46 49.32
C VAL A 299 36.56 -34.74 49.63
N PRO A 300 37.07 -35.58 48.67
CA PRO A 300 36.68 -35.92 47.28
C PRO A 300 36.64 -37.47 46.98
N SER A 301 36.17 -37.91 45.79
CA SER A 301 36.66 -39.15 45.12
C SER A 301 36.27 -39.26 43.62
N GLU A 302 36.78 -40.29 42.92
CA GLU A 302 37.00 -40.34 41.46
C GLU A 302 35.96 -41.07 40.55
N ARG A 303 36.18 -40.91 39.23
CA ARG A 303 35.92 -41.83 38.07
C ARG A 303 34.59 -41.82 37.28
N LEU A 304 34.73 -41.27 36.06
CA LEU A 304 34.41 -41.84 34.72
C LEU A 304 32.97 -42.18 34.26
N ASN A 305 32.73 -41.76 33.00
CA ASN A 305 31.84 -42.28 31.95
C ASN A 305 30.39 -41.74 31.77
N ASN A 306 30.28 -40.94 30.69
CA ASN A 306 29.31 -40.99 29.59
C ASN A 306 27.81 -40.59 29.74
N SER A 307 27.41 -39.88 28.67
CA SER A 307 26.09 -39.76 28.03
C SER A 307 24.93 -39.01 28.69
N ALA A 308 24.61 -37.87 28.05
CA ALA A 308 23.27 -37.41 27.64
C ALA A 308 22.15 -37.26 28.69
N GLY A 309 21.70 -36.01 28.87
CA GLY A 309 20.45 -35.67 29.54
C GLY A 309 20.27 -34.15 29.64
N ASN A 310 19.17 -33.63 29.08
CA ASN A 310 18.82 -32.21 29.09
C ASN A 310 18.14 -31.78 30.41
N SER A 311 17.90 -30.48 30.55
CA SER A 311 17.03 -29.79 31.54
C SER A 311 17.61 -29.53 32.94
N ASP A 312 17.30 -28.42 33.62
CA ASP A 312 16.88 -27.10 33.11
C ASP A 312 17.07 -26.01 34.20
N ASP A 313 17.29 -24.79 33.72
CA ASP A 313 16.92 -23.48 34.30
C ASP A 313 17.54 -22.88 35.59
N ALA A 314 17.61 -21.54 35.52
CA ALA A 314 17.56 -20.52 36.57
C ALA A 314 18.57 -20.50 37.73
N SER A 315 19.54 -19.57 37.64
CA SER A 315 19.43 -18.32 38.43
C SER A 315 20.39 -17.19 38.04
N LEU A 316 19.80 -15.99 37.87
CA LEU A 316 20.32 -14.67 38.26
C LEU A 316 21.64 -14.12 37.66
N SER A 317 21.52 -13.25 36.64
CA SER A 317 21.72 -11.78 36.78
C SER A 317 22.47 -11.05 35.64
N ARG A 318 21.91 -9.86 35.31
CA ARG A 318 22.56 -8.61 34.83
C ARG A 318 23.20 -8.52 33.43
N SER A 319 22.49 -7.75 32.61
CA SER A 319 22.99 -6.61 31.79
C SER A 319 23.81 -6.87 30.52
N THR A 320 23.17 -6.49 29.40
CA THR A 320 23.77 -5.79 28.25
C THR A 320 25.04 -6.36 27.61
N SER A 321 24.86 -7.43 26.83
CA SER A 321 25.52 -7.54 25.53
C SER A 321 24.75 -8.50 24.63
N VAL A 322 24.17 -8.01 23.53
CA VAL A 322 23.67 -8.88 22.44
C VAL A 322 24.84 -9.40 21.60
N ALA A 323 25.67 -10.23 22.23
CA ALA A 323 26.56 -11.13 21.51
C ALA A 323 25.67 -12.24 20.92
N THR A 324 25.23 -12.04 19.67
CA THR A 324 24.41 -13.04 18.97
C THR A 324 25.21 -14.32 18.76
N GLY A 325 24.92 -15.33 19.58
CA GLY A 325 25.45 -16.67 19.40
C GLY A 325 25.04 -17.27 18.06
N LEU A 326 25.87 -18.20 17.58
CA LEU A 326 25.73 -19.06 16.40
C LEU A 326 24.35 -19.04 15.71
N ASN A 327 24.24 -18.21 14.67
CA ASN A 327 23.49 -18.58 13.48
C ASN A 327 24.49 -18.76 12.34
N ILE A 328 24.77 -20.01 11.97
CA ILE A 328 25.48 -20.36 10.72
C ILE A 328 24.46 -20.26 9.57
N MET A 329 23.86 -19.08 9.44
CA MET A 329 23.27 -18.64 8.18
C MET A 329 24.44 -18.25 7.30
N LYS A 330 24.56 -18.85 6.09
CA LYS A 330 25.59 -18.47 5.11
C LYS A 330 25.50 -16.96 4.89
N ARG A 331 26.45 -16.20 5.44
CA ARG A 331 26.50 -14.74 5.25
C ARG A 331 26.79 -14.47 3.78
N GLN A 332 25.93 -13.67 3.17
CA GLN A 332 26.01 -13.36 1.74
C GLN A 332 27.38 -12.74 1.40
N LYS A 333 28.07 -13.31 0.42
CA LYS A 333 29.36 -12.80 -0.05
C LYS A 333 29.19 -12.00 -1.33
N VAL A 334 30.00 -10.96 -1.48
CA VAL A 334 30.11 -10.17 -2.70
C VAL A 334 31.56 -10.14 -3.15
N LYS A 335 31.77 -10.08 -4.47
CA LYS A 335 33.08 -9.92 -5.10
C LYS A 335 33.20 -8.50 -5.64
N THR A 336 34.32 -7.84 -5.39
CA THR A 336 34.55 -6.47 -5.86
C THR A 336 34.82 -6.47 -7.36
N ILE A 337 34.18 -5.54 -8.07
CA ILE A 337 34.33 -5.35 -9.53
C ILE A 337 35.13 -4.09 -9.87
N PHE A 338 35.31 -3.18 -8.90
CA PHE A 338 36.18 -2.01 -8.98
C PHE A 338 36.93 -1.83 -7.65
N PRO A 339 38.14 -1.23 -7.64
CA PRO A 339 38.89 -0.97 -6.40
C PRO A 339 38.31 0.24 -5.64
N HIS A 340 38.38 0.22 -4.31
CA HIS A 340 37.94 1.33 -3.44
C HIS A 340 39.01 1.62 -2.38
N THR A 341 39.25 2.90 -2.07
CA THR A 341 40.28 3.33 -1.10
C THR A 341 39.68 4.33 -0.13
N ALA A 342 39.58 3.92 1.15
CA ALA A 342 39.02 4.69 2.25
C ALA A 342 39.84 5.94 2.67
N GLY A 343 41.08 6.06 2.19
CA GLY A 343 42.03 7.08 2.64
C GLY A 343 42.28 6.96 4.16
N THR A 344 42.04 8.05 4.88
CA THR A 344 42.16 8.11 6.35
C THR A 344 40.87 7.77 7.09
N ASN A 345 39.77 7.46 6.39
CA ASN A 345 38.46 7.26 7.02
C ASN A 345 38.31 5.83 7.56
N LYS A 346 38.31 5.70 8.89
CA LYS A 346 38.17 4.41 9.61
C LYS A 346 36.78 3.76 9.49
N THR A 347 35.76 4.45 8.98
CA THR A 347 34.43 3.86 8.77
C THR A 347 34.24 3.24 7.39
N LEU A 348 35.15 3.51 6.43
CA LEU A 348 35.08 3.00 5.06
C LEU A 348 36.02 1.79 4.87
N LEU A 349 35.62 0.83 4.04
CA LEU A 349 36.41 -0.36 3.73
C LEU A 349 37.22 -0.17 2.44
N SER A 350 38.54 -0.36 2.52
CA SER A 350 39.42 -0.40 1.32
C SER A 350 39.53 -1.82 0.76
N PHE A 351 39.59 -1.94 -0.57
CA PHE A 351 39.80 -3.20 -1.30
C PHE A 351 40.31 -2.96 -2.72
N ALA A 352 40.98 -3.94 -3.28
CA ALA A 352 41.28 -4.04 -4.71
C ALA A 352 40.09 -4.63 -5.48
N GLN A 353 40.19 -4.66 -6.81
CA GLN A 353 39.25 -5.37 -7.67
C GLN A 353 39.49 -6.89 -7.60
N GLY A 354 38.43 -7.67 -7.41
CA GLY A 354 38.46 -9.12 -7.31
C GLY A 354 38.44 -9.68 -5.88
N ASP A 355 38.57 -8.82 -4.87
CA ASP A 355 38.48 -9.18 -3.45
C ASP A 355 37.08 -9.67 -3.06
N VAL A 356 37.01 -10.45 -1.99
CA VAL A 356 35.75 -11.00 -1.45
C VAL A 356 35.43 -10.36 -0.11
N ILE A 357 34.17 -9.92 0.02
CA ILE A 357 33.64 -9.26 1.21
C ILE A 357 32.41 -10.04 1.68
N THR A 358 32.40 -10.41 2.96
CA THR A 358 31.25 -11.01 3.62
C THR A 358 30.35 -9.89 4.15
N LEU A 359 29.09 -9.83 3.71
CA LEU A 359 28.13 -8.83 4.17
C LEU A 359 27.75 -9.06 5.63
N LEU A 360 27.77 -7.98 6.41
CA LEU A 360 27.29 -7.93 7.78
C LEU A 360 25.89 -7.30 7.85
N ILE A 361 25.57 -6.42 6.90
CA ILE A 361 24.23 -5.90 6.63
C ILE A 361 23.92 -6.23 5.17
N ALA A 362 22.85 -7.00 4.94
CA ALA A 362 22.46 -7.46 3.60
C ALA A 362 21.64 -6.43 2.80
N GLU A 363 20.98 -5.50 3.51
CA GLU A 363 20.22 -4.41 2.88
C GLU A 363 21.14 -3.24 2.53
N GLU A 364 21.04 -2.77 1.29
CA GLU A 364 21.72 -1.57 0.82
C GLU A 364 21.05 -0.31 1.38
N LYS A 365 21.85 0.62 1.88
CA LYS A 365 21.38 1.92 2.37
C LYS A 365 22.10 3.05 1.63
N ASP A 366 21.32 3.86 0.91
CA ASP A 366 21.78 5.08 0.23
C ASP A 366 22.99 4.87 -0.72
N GLY A 367 23.10 3.70 -1.37
CA GLY A 367 24.23 3.34 -2.23
C GLY A 367 25.38 2.60 -1.54
N TRP A 368 25.26 2.31 -0.24
CA TRP A 368 26.33 1.73 0.59
C TRP A 368 25.93 0.40 1.22
N LEU A 369 26.91 -0.50 1.33
CA LEU A 369 26.86 -1.78 2.02
C LEU A 369 27.88 -1.80 3.17
N TYR A 370 27.62 -2.61 4.20
CA TYR A 370 28.54 -2.81 5.34
C TYR A 370 28.96 -4.27 5.45
N GLY A 371 30.27 -4.51 5.47
CA GLY A 371 30.84 -5.86 5.42
C GLY A 371 32.22 -6.01 6.04
N GLU A 372 32.70 -7.24 6.06
CA GLU A 372 34.02 -7.67 6.50
C GLU A 372 34.81 -8.20 5.31
N HIS A 373 36.01 -7.67 5.06
CA HIS A 373 36.90 -8.17 4.02
C HIS A 373 37.45 -9.56 4.41
N ASP A 374 37.31 -10.57 3.53
CA ASP A 374 37.57 -11.96 3.93
C ASP A 374 39.01 -12.22 4.36
N MET A 375 40.00 -11.67 3.65
CA MET A 375 41.43 -11.80 3.97
C MET A 375 41.90 -10.92 5.15
N THR A 376 41.63 -9.61 5.12
CA THR A 376 42.19 -8.65 6.09
C THR A 376 41.38 -8.52 7.38
N LYS A 377 40.15 -9.04 7.40
CA LYS A 377 39.19 -8.95 8.53
C LYS A 377 38.81 -7.53 8.96
N VAL A 378 39.18 -6.52 8.16
CA VAL A 378 38.76 -5.13 8.33
C VAL A 378 37.27 -5.00 7.99
N LYS A 379 36.56 -4.18 8.76
CA LYS A 379 35.13 -3.89 8.61
C LYS A 379 34.93 -2.43 8.23
N GLY A 380 33.95 -2.17 7.36
CA GLY A 380 33.64 -0.81 6.94
C GLY A 380 32.53 -0.75 5.90
N TRP A 381 32.12 0.48 5.60
CA TRP A 381 31.17 0.80 4.54
C TRP A 381 31.86 0.87 3.18
N PHE A 382 31.17 0.43 2.13
CA PHE A 382 31.65 0.53 0.76
C PHE A 382 30.49 0.71 -0.24
N PRO A 383 30.75 1.27 -1.44
CA PRO A 383 29.70 1.46 -2.44
C PRO A 383 29.18 0.12 -2.97
N SER A 384 27.86 -0.05 -3.02
CA SER A 384 27.19 -1.26 -3.54
C SER A 384 27.63 -1.56 -4.98
N SER A 385 27.61 -0.53 -5.82
CA SER A 385 28.00 -0.52 -7.24
C SER A 385 29.44 -0.95 -7.54
N TYR A 386 30.30 -1.04 -6.53
CA TYR A 386 31.68 -1.53 -6.66
C TYR A 386 31.76 -3.05 -6.46
N THR A 387 30.63 -3.73 -6.24
CA THR A 387 30.56 -5.16 -5.95
C THR A 387 29.47 -5.87 -6.74
N LYS A 388 29.62 -7.19 -6.92
CA LYS A 388 28.62 -8.09 -7.48
C LYS A 388 28.43 -9.28 -6.53
N LEU A 389 27.21 -9.80 -6.43
CA LEU A 389 26.92 -11.01 -5.65
C LEU A 389 27.85 -12.18 -6.09
N LEU A 390 28.46 -12.84 -5.11
CA LEU A 390 29.30 -14.01 -5.34
C LEU A 390 28.45 -15.27 -5.15
N GLU A 391 28.02 -15.86 -6.26
CA GLU A 391 27.47 -17.21 -6.26
C GLU A 391 28.61 -18.21 -5.98
N GLU A 392 28.46 -19.04 -4.96
CA GLU A 392 29.42 -20.13 -4.68
C GLU A 392 29.22 -21.26 -5.71
N PRO A 393 30.25 -21.68 -6.46
CA PRO A 393 30.16 -22.88 -7.29
C PRO A 393 30.13 -24.12 -6.40
N SER A 394 29.02 -24.85 -6.45
CA SER A 394 28.88 -26.16 -5.81
C SER A 394 29.51 -27.26 -6.67
N ASP A 395 30.78 -27.57 -6.45
CA ASP A 395 31.43 -28.75 -7.02
C ASP A 395 31.26 -29.97 -6.09
N GLU A 396 30.26 -30.80 -6.39
CA GLU A 396 30.38 -32.25 -6.25
C GLU A 396 29.90 -32.92 -7.55
N THR A 397 30.76 -33.76 -8.12
CA THR A 397 30.51 -34.62 -9.28
C THR A 397 29.45 -35.70 -8.93
N VAL A 398 28.58 -36.21 -9.80
CA VAL A 398 28.78 -36.73 -11.18
C VAL A 398 27.44 -36.72 -11.95
N HIS A 399 27.39 -36.13 -13.15
CA HIS A 399 26.90 -36.77 -14.41
C HIS A 399 26.92 -35.79 -15.59
N VAL A 400 27.61 -36.18 -16.66
CA VAL A 400 27.84 -35.46 -17.94
C VAL A 400 27.81 -36.59 -19.01
N PRO A 401 27.25 -36.47 -20.24
CA PRO A 401 27.38 -35.34 -21.19
C PRO A 401 26.05 -34.94 -21.91
N VAL A 402 25.93 -33.98 -22.84
CA VAL A 402 26.87 -33.35 -23.78
C VAL A 402 26.62 -31.83 -23.96
N ARG A 403 27.64 -31.05 -23.60
CA ARG A 403 28.23 -29.84 -24.22
C ARG A 403 27.57 -29.12 -25.43
N SER A 404 27.40 -27.79 -25.25
CA SER A 404 27.83 -26.68 -26.15
C SER A 404 27.16 -26.51 -27.54
N ALA A 405 27.10 -25.33 -28.19
CA ALA A 405 27.71 -24.01 -27.93
C ALA A 405 26.83 -22.86 -28.49
N ALA A 406 27.10 -21.63 -28.08
CA ALA A 406 26.81 -20.41 -28.89
C ALA A 406 28.06 -20.11 -29.77
N PRO A 407 28.04 -19.22 -30.81
CA PRO A 407 27.06 -18.14 -31.05
C PRO A 407 26.75 -17.77 -32.54
N ILE A 408 26.00 -16.66 -32.72
CA ILE A 408 25.91 -15.75 -33.90
C ILE A 408 25.05 -16.16 -35.15
N ARG A 409 24.25 -15.16 -35.59
CA ARG A 409 23.95 -14.72 -36.98
C ARG A 409 22.58 -15.04 -37.59
N SER A 410 22.06 -14.02 -38.29
CA SER A 410 20.70 -13.92 -38.85
C SER A 410 20.63 -14.29 -40.33
N ILE A 411 19.55 -14.95 -40.76
CA ILE A 411 18.86 -14.89 -42.08
C ILE A 411 17.53 -15.66 -41.90
N SER A 412 16.35 -15.03 -41.97
CA SER A 412 15.59 -14.49 -43.12
C SER A 412 14.67 -15.52 -43.81
N SER A 413 13.47 -15.02 -44.21
CA SER A 413 12.49 -15.62 -45.13
C SER A 413 11.89 -17.00 -44.80
N ILE A 414 10.66 -16.98 -44.25
CA ILE A 414 9.56 -17.75 -44.84
C ILE A 414 8.43 -16.76 -45.17
N ASN A 415 8.04 -16.69 -46.44
CA ASN A 415 6.77 -16.13 -46.86
C ASN A 415 5.81 -17.29 -47.03
N LEU A 416 4.66 -17.26 -46.37
CA LEU A 416 3.43 -17.82 -46.92
C LEU A 416 2.26 -17.09 -46.27
N ALA A 417 1.39 -16.56 -47.12
CA ALA A 417 0.25 -15.77 -46.69
C ALA A 417 -0.81 -16.70 -46.08
N ASP A 418 -1.22 -16.39 -44.85
CA ASP A 418 -2.54 -16.80 -44.39
C ASP A 418 -3.31 -15.57 -43.91
N LYS A 419 -4.58 -15.47 -44.33
CA LYS A 419 -5.49 -14.37 -43.99
C LYS A 419 -6.23 -14.69 -42.68
N GLY A 420 -5.46 -15.04 -41.65
CA GLY A 420 -5.96 -15.14 -40.29
C GLY A 420 -6.13 -13.74 -39.68
N GLY A 421 -7.35 -13.22 -39.68
CA GLY A 421 -7.67 -12.00 -38.93
C GLY A 421 -7.44 -12.25 -37.43
N VAL A 422 -6.46 -11.56 -36.84
CA VAL A 422 -6.21 -11.64 -35.38
C VAL A 422 -7.36 -10.96 -34.66
N VAL A 423 -8.37 -11.75 -34.30
CA VAL A 423 -9.46 -11.33 -33.42
C VAL A 423 -8.85 -11.01 -32.06
N LEU A 424 -8.87 -9.73 -31.70
CA LEU A 424 -8.52 -9.28 -30.36
C LEU A 424 -9.70 -9.63 -29.44
N PRO A 425 -9.45 -10.04 -28.18
CA PRO A 425 -10.52 -10.06 -27.19
C PRO A 425 -11.09 -8.64 -27.06
N PRO A 426 -12.43 -8.49 -26.95
CA PRO A 426 -13.04 -7.19 -26.69
C PRO A 426 -12.56 -6.63 -25.33
N PRO A 427 -12.57 -5.30 -25.13
CA PRO A 427 -12.21 -4.73 -23.83
C PRO A 427 -13.17 -5.20 -22.73
N ASP A 428 -12.64 -5.77 -21.64
CA ASP A 428 -13.39 -6.42 -20.54
C ASP A 428 -14.27 -5.47 -19.67
N TYR A 429 -14.62 -4.28 -20.15
CA TYR A 429 -15.24 -3.20 -19.35
C TYR A 429 -16.76 -3.04 -19.52
N LEU A 430 -17.45 -4.00 -20.15
CA LEU A 430 -18.92 -4.04 -20.22
C LEU A 430 -19.58 -4.91 -19.13
N GLY A 431 -18.78 -5.50 -18.23
CA GLY A 431 -19.24 -6.43 -17.19
C GLY A 431 -19.91 -5.81 -15.95
N THR A 432 -20.58 -4.64 -16.04
CA THR A 432 -21.32 -4.07 -14.90
C THR A 432 -22.49 -3.16 -15.28
N LEU A 433 -23.31 -3.53 -16.28
CA LEU A 433 -24.60 -2.87 -16.57
C LEU A 433 -25.55 -3.76 -17.40
N GLN A 434 -25.89 -4.94 -16.87
CA GLN A 434 -27.02 -5.76 -17.32
C GLN A 434 -27.33 -6.89 -16.32
N THR A 435 -28.26 -6.64 -15.40
CA THR A 435 -28.99 -7.68 -14.65
C THR A 435 -30.48 -7.54 -14.93
N GLY A 436 -31.08 -8.59 -15.49
CA GLY A 436 -32.47 -8.63 -15.98
C GLY A 436 -32.58 -8.14 -17.43
N THR A 437 -33.04 -8.91 -18.40
CA THR A 437 -34.05 -9.98 -18.34
C THR A 437 -33.86 -11.02 -19.45
N THR A 438 -34.05 -12.30 -19.12
CA THR A 438 -34.30 -13.37 -20.10
C THR A 438 -35.78 -13.41 -20.45
N SER A 439 -36.12 -13.50 -21.73
CA SER A 439 -37.49 -13.75 -22.21
C SER A 439 -37.80 -15.25 -22.23
N ASP A 440 -38.93 -15.67 -21.66
CA ASP A 440 -39.99 -16.26 -22.49
C ASP A 440 -41.37 -16.48 -21.81
N MET A 441 -42.43 -16.20 -22.59
CA MET A 441 -43.77 -16.82 -22.61
C MET A 441 -44.54 -17.14 -21.31
N ARG A 442 -45.61 -16.35 -21.00
CA ARG A 442 -47.05 -16.74 -21.16
C ARG A 442 -48.06 -15.68 -20.65
N VAL A 443 -49.08 -15.42 -21.49
CA VAL A 443 -50.52 -15.09 -21.27
C VAL A 443 -50.95 -14.90 -19.78
N ASP A 444 -51.59 -13.79 -19.33
CA ASP A 444 -53.00 -13.44 -19.62
C ASP A 444 -53.45 -12.02 -19.17
N SER A 445 -54.55 -11.53 -19.76
CA SER A 445 -55.63 -10.62 -19.29
C SER A 445 -55.42 -9.34 -18.42
N SER A 446 -55.66 -8.20 -19.09
CA SER A 446 -56.72 -7.19 -18.77
C SER A 446 -56.48 -5.99 -17.80
N LYS A 447 -57.04 -4.83 -18.22
CA LYS A 447 -57.23 -3.53 -17.49
C LYS A 447 -55.93 -2.78 -17.09
N GLY A 448 -55.80 -1.46 -17.18
CA GLY A 448 -56.66 -0.38 -17.73
C GLY A 448 -56.17 1.01 -17.26
N THR A 449 -56.57 2.08 -17.96
CA THR A 449 -56.63 3.48 -17.47
C THR A 449 -55.34 4.34 -17.41
N THR A 450 -55.13 5.16 -18.47
CA THR A 450 -54.69 6.60 -18.52
C THR A 450 -53.59 7.15 -17.56
N VAL A 451 -52.64 7.99 -17.99
CA VAL A 451 -52.84 9.43 -18.36
C VAL A 451 -51.64 10.04 -19.14
N LYS A 452 -51.97 10.74 -20.24
CA LYS A 452 -51.33 11.89 -20.94
C LYS A 452 -49.85 12.28 -20.71
N ALA A 453 -49.14 12.39 -21.83
CA ALA A 453 -48.12 13.43 -22.07
C ALA A 453 -48.77 14.70 -22.68
N PRO A 454 -48.03 15.83 -22.78
CA PRO A 454 -48.21 16.78 -23.87
C PRO A 454 -46.92 17.05 -24.67
N VAL A 455 -47.11 17.26 -25.98
CA VAL A 455 -46.11 17.65 -26.98
C VAL A 455 -46.23 19.17 -27.23
N THR A 456 -45.14 19.87 -27.58
CA THR A 456 -45.17 20.96 -28.61
C THR A 456 -43.79 21.50 -29.04
N ARG A 457 -43.74 21.90 -30.31
CA ARG A 457 -42.72 22.63 -31.13
C ARG A 457 -43.56 23.26 -32.30
N PRO A 458 -43.08 24.11 -33.24
CA PRO A 458 -41.75 24.70 -33.46
C PRO A 458 -41.81 26.21 -33.88
N GLU A 459 -40.93 26.63 -34.81
CA GLU A 459 -40.80 27.92 -35.56
C GLU A 459 -40.09 29.09 -34.84
N SER A 460 -39.13 29.87 -35.37
CA SER A 460 -38.44 30.09 -36.68
C SER A 460 -38.84 31.35 -37.51
N THR A 461 -37.91 32.30 -37.69
CA THR A 461 -37.95 33.37 -38.73
C THR A 461 -36.59 34.09 -38.92
N THR A 462 -36.33 34.64 -40.11
CA THR A 462 -35.11 35.36 -40.58
C THR A 462 -35.46 36.33 -41.76
N PRO A 463 -34.57 37.13 -42.42
CA PRO A 463 -33.60 38.15 -41.92
C PRO A 463 -33.45 39.46 -42.82
N LYS A 464 -32.48 40.36 -42.50
CA LYS A 464 -31.75 41.39 -43.35
C LYS A 464 -32.43 42.75 -43.69
N PRO A 465 -31.72 43.80 -44.23
CA PRO A 465 -30.26 44.07 -44.48
C PRO A 465 -29.70 45.48 -44.04
N VAL A 466 -28.43 45.80 -44.40
CA VAL A 466 -27.71 47.11 -44.68
C VAL A 466 -26.25 47.00 -44.15
N ILE A 467 -25.19 46.72 -44.94
CA ILE A 467 -24.42 47.45 -45.99
C ILE A 467 -23.15 48.19 -45.45
N ASN A 468 -22.01 47.94 -46.12
CA ASN A 468 -20.63 48.48 -45.96
C ASN A 468 -19.89 48.18 -44.62
N GLY A 469 -18.62 47.76 -44.56
CA GLY A 469 -17.67 47.35 -45.62
C GLY A 469 -16.24 47.86 -45.37
N ILE A 470 -15.34 47.03 -44.78
CA ILE A 470 -13.85 47.07 -44.87
C ILE A 470 -13.27 45.85 -44.11
N ILE A 471 -12.08 45.38 -44.50
CA ILE A 471 -11.45 44.12 -44.07
C ILE A 471 -10.15 44.41 -43.28
N LYS A 472 -9.89 43.71 -42.15
CA LYS A 472 -8.58 43.11 -41.74
C LYS A 472 -8.67 42.37 -40.36
N PRO A 473 -7.67 41.55 -39.95
CA PRO A 473 -7.93 40.22 -39.33
C PRO A 473 -7.56 40.17 -37.81
N PRO A 474 -7.56 38.98 -37.14
CA PRO A 474 -7.61 38.90 -35.67
C PRO A 474 -6.22 38.96 -35.00
N PHE A 475 -6.26 38.83 -33.65
CA PHE A 475 -5.18 38.93 -32.65
C PHE A 475 -4.85 40.36 -32.20
N LEU A 476 -5.31 40.72 -30.98
CA LEU A 476 -4.48 41.10 -29.82
C LEU A 476 -5.36 41.66 -28.69
N SER A 477 -5.85 40.80 -27.79
CA SER A 477 -6.34 41.20 -26.46
C SER A 477 -6.38 39.98 -25.54
N GLY A 478 -5.28 39.73 -24.84
CA GLY A 478 -5.24 38.72 -23.78
C GLY A 478 -5.85 39.27 -22.51
N GLU A 479 -7.06 38.83 -22.16
CA GLU A 479 -7.62 39.09 -20.83
C GLU A 479 -7.27 37.94 -19.88
N ASN A 480 -6.70 38.30 -18.74
CA ASN A 480 -6.33 37.40 -17.66
C ASN A 480 -7.61 36.86 -16.97
N PRO A 481 -7.83 35.53 -16.90
CA PRO A 481 -9.07 34.96 -16.35
C PRO A 481 -9.25 35.15 -14.83
N PHE A 482 -8.27 35.73 -14.13
CA PHE A 482 -8.34 35.98 -12.68
C PHE A 482 -8.77 37.40 -12.28
N THR A 483 -9.04 38.31 -13.24
CA THR A 483 -9.41 39.71 -12.96
C THR A 483 -10.71 39.91 -12.17
N THR A 484 -11.57 38.89 -12.07
CA THR A 484 -12.83 38.92 -11.32
C THR A 484 -12.78 38.21 -9.96
N VAL A 485 -11.64 37.65 -9.55
CA VAL A 485 -11.50 36.91 -8.29
C VAL A 485 -11.19 37.84 -7.10
N LYS A 486 -12.23 38.27 -6.36
CA LYS A 486 -12.06 38.92 -5.05
C LYS A 486 -11.80 37.88 -3.95
N LEU A 487 -10.58 37.86 -3.42
CA LEU A 487 -10.24 37.08 -2.22
C LEU A 487 -10.87 37.71 -0.96
N ARG A 488 -11.28 36.86 0.00
CA ARG A 488 -11.72 37.33 1.32
C ARG A 488 -10.51 37.79 2.16
N PRO A 489 -10.61 38.85 2.97
CA PRO A 489 -9.55 39.24 3.89
C PRO A 489 -9.28 38.14 4.93
N THR A 490 -8.04 37.67 5.00
CA THR A 490 -7.57 36.75 6.04
C THR A 490 -6.95 37.55 7.19
N VAL A 491 -7.49 37.39 8.40
CA VAL A 491 -6.88 37.96 9.62
C VAL A 491 -5.76 37.04 10.09
N THR A 492 -4.52 37.51 10.02
CA THR A 492 -3.34 36.80 10.54
C THR A 492 -3.19 37.05 12.04
N ASN A 493 -3.39 36.01 12.85
CA ASN A 493 -3.16 36.04 14.29
C ASN A 493 -1.69 35.75 14.60
N ASP A 494 -0.83 36.75 14.44
CA ASP A 494 0.63 36.64 14.68
C ASP A 494 0.95 36.53 16.18
N ARG A 495 0.91 35.30 16.71
CA ARG A 495 1.35 34.98 18.08
C ARG A 495 2.88 34.74 18.20
N SER A 496 3.64 35.17 17.20
CA SER A 496 5.09 34.92 17.06
C SER A 496 5.96 36.10 17.49
N ALA A 497 5.36 37.25 17.87
CA ALA A 497 6.12 38.44 18.25
C ALA A 497 6.76 38.27 19.64
N PRO A 498 8.08 38.55 19.82
CA PRO A 498 8.75 38.43 21.11
C PRO A 498 8.24 39.48 22.10
N ILE A 499 7.88 39.04 23.30
CA ILE A 499 7.50 39.93 24.41
C ILE A 499 8.77 40.55 25.00
N ILE A 500 8.96 41.84 24.74
CA ILE A 500 9.95 42.65 25.47
C ILE A 500 9.33 43.04 26.82
N ARG A 501 10.05 42.76 27.91
CA ARG A 501 9.80 43.24 29.27
C ARG A 501 11.10 43.76 29.87
#